data_AF-A0A9N7V1T0-F1
#
_entry.id   AF-A0A9N7V1T0-F1
#
_cell.length_a   1.000
_cell.length_b   1.000
_cell.length_c   1.000
_cell.angle_alpha   90.00
_cell.angle_beta   90.00
_cell.angle_gamma   90.00
#
_symmetry.space_group_name_H-M   'P 1'
#
loop_
_entity.id
_entity.type
_entity.pdbx_description
1 polymer ?
#
loop_
_entity_poly.entity_id
_entity_poly.type
_entity_poly.pdbx_seq_one_letter_code
_entity_poly.pdbx_strand_id
1 'polypeptide(L)'
;MRSLVFVLLIGAAFALEDDKIVGGYECTPYSQAHQVSLNSGYHFCGGSLVNENWVVSAAHCYKSRVEVRMGEHHIRVNEGTEQFISSARVIRHPNYSSYNINNDIMLIKLSKPATLNQNVKAVALPTSCAPAGTMCTVSGWGDTMSSSANGDKLQCLDIPILSFSDCNNAYPGMITDAMFCAGYLEGGKDSCQGDSGGPVVCNGELQGVVSWGYGCAEYGNPGVYAKVCLFNDWLESTMASY
;
A
#
# COMPACT_ATOMS: atom_id res chain seq x y z
N MET A 1 55.28 21.92 -30.40
CA MET A 1 54.41 21.58 -29.25
C MET A 1 52.97 21.68 -29.71
N ARG A 2 52.11 20.70 -29.45
CA ARG A 2 50.66 20.75 -29.75
C ARG A 2 49.90 20.67 -28.42
N SER A 3 49.14 21.70 -28.09
CA SER A 3 48.33 21.72 -26.87
C SER A 3 47.04 20.94 -27.08
N LEU A 4 46.78 19.96 -26.22
CA LEU A 4 45.48 19.30 -26.10
C LEU A 4 44.69 19.98 -24.98
N VAL A 5 43.54 20.57 -25.33
CA VAL A 5 42.59 21.12 -24.35
C VAL A 5 41.60 20.00 -24.00
N PHE A 6 41.72 19.44 -22.79
CA PHE A 6 40.71 18.55 -22.25
C PHE A 6 39.53 19.38 -21.72
N VAL A 7 38.40 19.32 -22.43
CA VAL A 7 37.13 19.86 -21.94
C VAL A 7 36.53 18.86 -20.97
N LEU A 8 36.64 19.13 -19.68
CA LEU A 8 35.94 18.39 -18.63
C LEU A 8 34.46 18.74 -18.66
N LEU A 9 33.66 17.87 -19.29
CA LEU A 9 32.21 17.89 -19.14
C LEU A 9 31.84 17.48 -17.72
N ILE A 10 31.55 18.47 -16.87
CA ILE A 10 30.93 18.23 -15.56
C ILE A 10 29.48 17.81 -15.81
N GLY A 11 29.25 16.50 -15.88
CA GLY A 11 27.91 15.94 -15.84
C GLY A 11 27.30 16.22 -14.46
N ALA A 12 26.37 17.16 -14.39
CA ALA A 12 25.56 17.37 -13.20
C ALA A 12 24.64 16.15 -13.01
N ALA A 13 24.94 15.33 -12.01
CA ALA A 13 24.08 14.23 -11.60
C ALA A 13 22.83 14.79 -10.90
N PHE A 14 21.82 15.14 -11.69
CA PHE A 14 20.48 15.42 -11.17
C PHE A 14 19.86 14.10 -10.68
N ALA A 15 19.64 13.99 -9.37
CA ALA A 15 18.82 12.94 -8.80
C ALA A 15 17.35 13.34 -8.94
N LEU A 16 16.62 12.63 -9.80
CA LEU A 16 15.19 12.73 -10.11
C LEU A 16 14.75 11.32 -10.54
N GLU A 17 13.56 10.80 -10.26
CA GLU A 17 12.45 11.19 -9.36
C GLU A 17 11.69 9.88 -8.99
N ASP A 18 10.67 9.91 -8.13
CA ASP A 18 9.88 8.72 -7.75
C ASP A 18 8.86 8.29 -8.87
N ASP A 19 8.76 6.99 -9.22
CA ASP A 19 7.85 6.41 -10.26
C ASP A 19 6.50 5.89 -9.65
N LYS A 20 5.55 5.09 -10.27
CA LYS A 20 4.17 4.78 -9.67
C LYS A 20 3.31 3.41 -9.48
N ILE A 21 3.56 2.19 -10.01
CA ILE A 21 3.14 0.78 -9.60
C ILE A 21 3.73 -0.31 -10.54
N VAL A 22 4.44 -1.36 -10.08
CA VAL A 22 5.24 -2.22 -10.98
C VAL A 22 4.47 -3.39 -11.61
N GLY A 23 4.45 -3.45 -12.95
CA GLY A 23 3.94 -4.59 -13.72
C GLY A 23 2.42 -4.79 -13.68
N GLY A 24 1.69 -3.85 -13.07
CA GLY A 24 0.23 -3.81 -13.00
C GLY A 24 -0.44 -3.19 -14.23
N TYR A 25 -1.67 -2.71 -14.03
CA TYR A 25 -2.51 -2.07 -15.03
C TYR A 25 -3.37 -0.95 -14.39
N GLU A 26 -3.82 0.03 -15.18
CA GLU A 26 -4.77 1.04 -14.68
C GLU A 26 -6.06 0.33 -14.20
N CYS A 27 -6.43 0.54 -12.92
CA CYS A 27 -7.68 0.02 -12.41
C CYS A 27 -8.86 0.58 -13.23
N THR A 28 -9.94 -0.17 -13.37
CA THR A 28 -11.20 0.44 -13.83
C THR A 28 -11.60 1.51 -12.79
N PRO A 29 -11.94 2.75 -13.17
CA PRO A 29 -12.22 3.82 -12.21
C PRO A 29 -13.24 3.38 -11.15
N TYR A 30 -12.90 3.65 -9.88
CA TYR A 30 -13.71 3.32 -8.70
C TYR A 30 -13.99 1.82 -8.47
N SER A 31 -13.34 0.89 -9.19
CA SER A 31 -13.46 -0.56 -8.94
C SER A 31 -13.01 -0.93 -7.52
N GLN A 32 -11.88 -0.36 -7.07
CA GLN A 32 -11.39 -0.49 -5.70
C GLN A 32 -11.96 0.62 -4.80
N ALA A 33 -13.30 0.69 -4.69
CA ALA A 33 -14.04 1.73 -3.95
C ALA A 33 -13.70 1.85 -2.43
N HIS A 34 -12.88 0.95 -1.90
CA HIS A 34 -12.36 0.94 -0.52
C HIS A 34 -10.95 1.54 -0.41
N GLN A 35 -10.25 1.74 -1.53
CA GLN A 35 -8.95 2.40 -1.57
C GLN A 35 -9.07 3.83 -1.03
N VAL A 36 -8.12 4.23 -0.18
CA VAL A 36 -7.92 5.64 0.17
C VAL A 36 -6.49 6.07 -0.07
N SER A 37 -6.32 7.35 -0.39
CA SER A 37 -5.03 8.04 -0.46
C SER A 37 -4.82 8.79 0.85
N LEU A 38 -3.70 8.53 1.53
CA LEU A 38 -3.28 9.30 2.69
C LEU A 38 -2.44 10.49 2.22
N ASN A 39 -2.94 11.70 2.51
CA ASN A 39 -2.36 12.95 2.05
C ASN A 39 -1.84 13.79 3.23
N SER A 40 -0.68 14.43 3.03
CA SER A 40 -0.03 15.35 3.98
C SER A 40 0.57 16.56 3.24
N GLY A 41 -0.18 17.11 2.28
CA GLY A 41 0.28 18.07 1.27
C GLY A 41 0.58 17.39 -0.09
N TYR A 42 0.91 16.10 -0.04
CA TYR A 42 1.08 15.18 -1.16
C TYR A 42 0.60 13.77 -0.73
N HIS A 43 0.30 12.90 -1.68
CA HIS A 43 0.06 11.48 -1.42
C HIS A 43 1.37 10.81 -0.96
N PHE A 44 1.32 10.01 0.10
CA PHE A 44 2.52 9.36 0.64
C PHE A 44 2.33 7.90 1.07
N CYS A 45 1.09 7.43 1.19
CA CYS A 45 0.71 6.06 1.54
C CYS A 45 -0.73 5.77 1.07
N GLY A 46 -1.05 4.50 0.85
CA GLY A 46 -2.40 3.98 0.72
C GLY A 46 -3.11 3.72 2.05
N GLY A 47 -4.36 3.26 1.94
CA GLY A 47 -5.20 2.79 3.04
C GLY A 47 -6.43 2.05 2.52
N SER A 48 -7.16 1.43 3.43
CA SER A 48 -8.40 0.68 3.16
C SER A 48 -9.52 1.15 4.09
N LEU A 49 -10.63 1.64 3.54
CA LEU A 49 -11.84 1.97 4.29
C LEU A 49 -12.52 0.66 4.75
N VAL A 50 -12.71 0.47 6.06
CA VAL A 50 -13.28 -0.78 6.65
C VAL A 50 -14.67 -0.58 7.29
N ASN A 51 -15.07 0.68 7.50
CA ASN A 51 -16.45 1.13 7.72
C ASN A 51 -16.48 2.64 7.47
N GLU A 52 -17.63 3.30 7.61
CA GLU A 52 -17.75 4.74 7.36
C GLU A 52 -16.94 5.63 8.31
N ASN A 53 -16.42 5.12 9.44
CA ASN A 53 -15.66 5.90 10.42
C ASN A 53 -14.15 5.58 10.45
N TRP A 54 -13.71 4.47 9.86
CA TRP A 54 -12.38 3.90 10.09
C TRP A 54 -11.68 3.41 8.82
N VAL A 55 -10.38 3.71 8.75
CA VAL A 55 -9.44 3.24 7.72
C VAL A 55 -8.33 2.43 8.35
N VAL A 56 -7.97 1.30 7.73
CA VAL A 56 -6.75 0.53 8.00
C VAL A 56 -5.62 1.02 7.07
N SER A 57 -4.39 1.08 7.57
CA SER A 57 -3.17 1.37 6.81
C SER A 57 -1.95 0.78 7.55
N ALA A 58 -0.73 1.01 7.07
CA ALA A 58 0.50 0.54 7.69
C ALA A 58 0.93 1.43 8.88
N ALA A 59 1.65 0.88 9.86
CA ALA A 59 2.13 1.63 11.02
C ALA A 59 3.35 2.52 10.70
N HIS A 60 4.15 2.17 9.70
CA HIS A 60 5.23 3.02 9.21
C HIS A 60 4.70 4.29 8.50
N CYS A 61 3.47 4.27 7.97
CA CYS A 61 2.76 5.44 7.41
C CYS A 61 2.29 6.48 8.45
N TYR A 62 2.65 6.32 9.73
CA TYR A 62 2.16 7.20 10.79
C TYR A 62 2.59 8.68 10.63
N LYS A 63 1.59 9.56 10.60
CA LYS A 63 1.72 11.00 10.86
C LYS A 63 0.68 11.40 11.90
N SER A 64 0.94 12.45 12.70
CA SER A 64 0.06 12.89 13.80
C SER A 64 -1.31 13.41 13.35
N ARG A 65 -1.42 13.87 12.10
CA ARG A 65 -2.66 14.15 11.38
C ARG A 65 -2.44 13.86 9.90
N VAL A 66 -3.46 13.31 9.25
CA VAL A 66 -3.50 13.11 7.80
C VAL A 66 -4.83 13.63 7.24
N GLU A 67 -4.86 13.94 5.95
CA GLU A 67 -6.09 14.02 5.16
C GLU A 67 -6.31 12.67 4.48
N VAL A 68 -7.43 12.02 4.75
CA VAL A 68 -7.85 10.81 4.04
C VAL A 68 -8.68 11.24 2.84
N ARG A 69 -8.29 10.76 1.65
CA ARG A 69 -9.01 10.99 0.39
C ARG A 69 -9.55 9.67 -0.14
N MET A 70 -10.84 9.63 -0.43
CA MET A 70 -11.57 8.43 -0.87
C MET A 70 -12.48 8.78 -2.04
N GLY A 71 -12.75 7.82 -2.94
CA GLY A 71 -13.42 8.11 -4.21
C GLY A 71 -12.50 8.81 -5.22
N GLU A 72 -11.19 8.59 -5.11
CA GLU A 72 -10.16 9.06 -6.04
C GLU A 72 -9.91 7.97 -7.10
N HIS A 73 -9.83 8.33 -8.39
CA HIS A 73 -9.08 7.54 -9.37
C HIS A 73 -7.79 8.27 -9.72
N HIS A 74 -7.88 9.54 -10.12
CA HIS A 74 -6.77 10.37 -10.59
C HIS A 74 -6.35 11.45 -9.56
N ILE A 75 -5.48 11.13 -8.58
CA ILE A 75 -5.13 11.92 -7.37
C ILE A 75 -4.53 13.33 -7.58
N ARG A 76 -4.43 13.82 -8.82
CA ARG A 76 -4.06 15.19 -9.20
C ARG A 76 -5.18 15.98 -9.92
N VAL A 77 -6.37 15.39 -10.10
CA VAL A 77 -7.53 15.97 -10.78
C VAL A 77 -8.74 15.89 -9.85
N ASN A 78 -9.65 16.85 -9.93
CA ASN A 78 -10.97 16.73 -9.28
C ASN A 78 -11.94 16.13 -10.30
N GLU A 79 -12.30 14.86 -10.11
CA GLU A 79 -13.25 14.10 -10.93
C GLU A 79 -14.69 14.28 -10.43
N GLY A 80 -14.87 14.90 -9.25
CA GLY A 80 -16.15 15.30 -8.67
C GLY A 80 -16.80 14.22 -7.82
N THR A 81 -16.05 13.20 -7.42
CA THR A 81 -16.57 12.05 -6.64
C THR A 81 -15.85 11.84 -5.31
N GLU A 82 -14.88 12.70 -5.01
CA GLU A 82 -13.96 12.56 -3.89
C GLU A 82 -14.60 13.01 -2.57
N GLN A 83 -14.13 12.41 -1.46
CA GLN A 83 -14.38 12.92 -0.12
C GLN A 83 -13.05 13.09 0.60
N PHE A 84 -12.70 14.34 0.93
CA PHE A 84 -11.52 14.66 1.73
C PHE A 84 -11.94 14.82 3.21
N ILE A 85 -11.36 14.01 4.08
CA ILE A 85 -11.73 13.92 5.50
C ILE A 85 -10.45 13.84 6.35
N SER A 86 -10.21 14.83 7.21
CA SER A 86 -9.08 14.81 8.13
C SER A 86 -9.21 13.68 9.16
N SER A 87 -8.11 13.09 9.59
CA SER A 87 -8.07 12.16 10.72
C SER A 87 -8.43 12.85 12.04
N ALA A 88 -9.36 12.29 12.81
CA ALA A 88 -9.54 12.60 14.22
C ALA A 88 -8.44 11.96 15.08
N ARG A 89 -8.10 10.69 14.80
CA ARG A 89 -7.11 9.91 15.55
C ARG A 89 -6.33 8.99 14.61
N VAL A 90 -5.06 8.74 14.93
CA VAL A 90 -4.17 7.84 14.19
C VAL A 90 -3.50 6.91 15.21
N ILE A 91 -3.70 5.59 15.07
CA ILE A 91 -3.47 4.59 16.10
C ILE A 91 -2.67 3.42 15.51
N ARG A 92 -1.35 3.42 15.70
CA ARG A 92 -0.51 2.26 15.36
C ARG A 92 -0.84 1.08 16.29
N HIS A 93 -0.65 -0.15 15.80
CA HIS A 93 -0.65 -1.33 16.65
C HIS A 93 0.34 -1.17 17.82
N PRO A 94 -0.04 -1.52 19.07
CA PRO A 94 0.80 -1.25 20.25
C PRO A 94 2.16 -1.97 20.21
N ASN A 95 2.22 -3.11 19.52
CA ASN A 95 3.45 -3.91 19.36
C ASN A 95 4.18 -3.63 18.03
N TYR A 96 3.91 -2.51 17.35
CA TYR A 96 4.64 -2.13 16.13
C TYR A 96 6.13 -1.94 16.42
N SER A 97 6.99 -2.60 15.64
CA SER A 97 8.44 -2.53 15.73
C SER A 97 9.03 -1.96 14.45
N SER A 98 9.50 -0.72 14.49
CA SER A 98 10.18 -0.07 13.36
C SER A 98 11.62 -0.59 13.12
N TYR A 99 12.09 -1.56 13.90
CA TYR A 99 13.41 -2.19 13.69
C TYR A 99 13.35 -3.31 12.64
N ASN A 100 12.23 -4.04 12.58
CA ASN A 100 12.01 -5.17 11.68
C ASN A 100 10.62 -5.16 11.03
N ILE A 101 9.94 -4.00 11.03
CA ILE A 101 8.61 -3.76 10.45
C ILE A 101 7.55 -4.78 10.92
N ASN A 102 7.69 -5.28 12.15
CA ASN A 102 6.74 -6.24 12.71
C ASN A 102 5.49 -5.54 13.29
N ASN A 103 4.33 -6.17 13.14
CA ASN A 103 3.00 -5.63 13.44
C ASN A 103 2.73 -4.27 12.77
N ASP A 104 3.07 -4.15 11.50
CA ASP A 104 2.97 -2.92 10.70
C ASP A 104 1.53 -2.62 10.24
N ILE A 105 0.63 -2.42 11.21
CA ILE A 105 -0.78 -2.10 10.98
C ILE A 105 -1.26 -0.94 11.87
N MET A 106 -2.16 -0.12 11.33
CA MET A 106 -2.61 1.14 11.90
C MET A 106 -4.08 1.39 11.59
N LEU A 107 -4.81 1.93 12.57
CA LEU A 107 -6.17 2.44 12.40
C LEU A 107 -6.18 3.97 12.39
N ILE A 108 -6.95 4.54 11.46
CA ILE A 108 -7.20 5.97 11.35
C ILE A 108 -8.70 6.19 11.55
N LYS A 109 -9.07 6.94 12.61
CA LYS A 109 -10.46 7.39 12.79
C LYS A 109 -10.68 8.68 12.02
N LEU A 110 -11.73 8.74 11.22
CA LEU A 110 -12.14 9.92 10.47
C LEU A 110 -12.76 10.99 11.39
N SER A 111 -12.66 12.27 11.02
CA SER A 111 -13.26 13.39 11.78
C SER A 111 -14.77 13.56 11.59
N LYS A 112 -15.32 12.91 10.56
CA LYS A 112 -16.74 12.74 10.26
C LYS A 112 -16.89 11.41 9.49
N PRO A 113 -18.05 10.74 9.53
CA PRO A 113 -18.25 9.55 8.71
C PRO A 113 -18.17 9.87 7.21
N ALA A 114 -17.70 8.89 6.44
CA ALA A 114 -17.73 8.85 4.99
C ALA A 114 -19.16 8.64 4.47
N THR A 115 -19.51 9.31 3.37
CA THR A 115 -20.77 9.06 2.65
C THR A 115 -20.58 7.85 1.75
N LEU A 116 -20.90 6.66 2.24
CA LEU A 116 -20.81 5.43 1.45
C LEU A 116 -21.76 5.49 0.24
N ASN A 117 -21.25 5.15 -0.94
CA ASN A 117 -21.95 5.24 -2.22
C ASN A 117 -21.37 4.23 -3.24
N GLN A 118 -21.54 4.45 -4.54
CA GLN A 118 -20.99 3.57 -5.58
C GLN A 118 -19.45 3.60 -5.66
N ASN A 119 -18.82 4.76 -5.43
CA ASN A 119 -17.38 5.02 -5.55
C ASN A 119 -16.62 4.96 -4.21
N VAL A 120 -17.34 4.95 -3.08
CA VAL A 120 -16.78 4.91 -1.71
C VAL A 120 -17.50 3.83 -0.92
N LYS A 121 -16.81 2.73 -0.58
CA LYS A 121 -17.36 1.55 0.09
C LYS A 121 -16.35 1.00 1.09
N ALA A 122 -16.84 0.30 2.12
CA ALA A 122 -15.96 -0.48 2.98
C ALA A 122 -15.54 -1.79 2.30
N VAL A 123 -14.32 -2.26 2.57
CA VAL A 123 -13.91 -3.67 2.38
C VAL A 123 -14.14 -4.45 3.67
N ALA A 124 -14.47 -5.73 3.57
CA ALA A 124 -14.67 -6.58 4.75
C ALA A 124 -13.32 -6.89 5.43
N LEU A 125 -13.33 -6.95 6.77
CA LEU A 125 -12.25 -7.60 7.52
C LEU A 125 -12.30 -9.12 7.29
N PRO A 126 -11.16 -9.81 7.31
CA PRO A 126 -11.07 -11.21 6.90
C PRO A 126 -11.60 -12.15 7.98
N THR A 127 -12.57 -12.99 7.65
CA THR A 127 -13.16 -13.98 8.58
C THR A 127 -12.20 -15.11 8.93
N SER A 128 -11.19 -15.37 8.10
CA SER A 128 -10.11 -16.31 8.33
C SER A 128 -8.88 -15.93 7.48
N CYS A 129 -7.71 -16.50 7.76
CA CYS A 129 -6.52 -16.26 6.95
C CYS A 129 -6.59 -16.98 5.59
N ALA A 130 -6.43 -16.25 4.49
CA ALA A 130 -6.36 -16.84 3.16
C ALA A 130 -5.10 -17.74 3.01
N PRO A 131 -5.23 -18.95 2.41
CA PRO A 131 -4.10 -19.86 2.22
C PRO A 131 -3.19 -19.43 1.05
N ALA A 132 -1.97 -19.96 1.03
CA ALA A 132 -1.06 -19.82 -0.11
C ALA A 132 -1.70 -20.37 -1.41
N GLY A 133 -1.40 -19.74 -2.53
CA GLY A 133 -2.05 -19.96 -3.83
C GLY A 133 -3.36 -19.20 -4.03
N THR A 134 -3.90 -18.52 -3.01
CA THR A 134 -5.04 -17.61 -3.19
C THR A 134 -4.62 -16.41 -4.03
N MET A 135 -5.36 -16.13 -5.11
CA MET A 135 -5.21 -14.90 -5.89
C MET A 135 -5.90 -13.73 -5.19
N CYS A 136 -5.22 -12.59 -5.18
CA CYS A 136 -5.64 -11.36 -4.55
C CYS A 136 -5.29 -10.17 -5.46
N THR A 137 -5.99 -9.06 -5.33
CA THR A 137 -5.62 -7.80 -6.01
C THR A 137 -4.97 -6.85 -5.00
N VAL A 138 -3.81 -6.30 -5.35
CA VAL A 138 -3.19 -5.15 -4.68
C VAL A 138 -3.43 -3.89 -5.53
N SER A 139 -3.60 -2.72 -4.89
CA SER A 139 -3.80 -1.46 -5.60
C SER A 139 -3.23 -0.24 -4.90
N GLY A 140 -2.79 0.74 -5.69
CA GLY A 140 -2.19 1.97 -5.19
C GLY A 140 -1.67 2.91 -6.28
N TRP A 141 -0.84 3.83 -5.83
CA TRP A 141 -0.25 4.93 -6.61
C TRP A 141 1.27 5.08 -6.31
N GLY A 142 1.93 3.97 -5.89
CA GLY A 142 3.27 3.86 -5.31
C GLY A 142 4.47 4.03 -6.26
N ASP A 143 5.11 2.95 -6.77
CA ASP A 143 6.24 3.04 -7.76
C ASP A 143 6.23 1.99 -8.92
N THR A 144 6.41 2.44 -10.20
CA THR A 144 6.16 1.73 -11.50
C THR A 144 7.39 1.15 -12.15
N MET A 145 8.53 1.82 -12.00
CA MET A 145 9.70 1.60 -12.84
C MET A 145 9.37 1.62 -14.35
N SER A 146 8.33 2.37 -14.78
CA SER A 146 7.79 2.31 -16.15
C SER A 146 7.17 3.64 -16.61
N SER A 147 7.78 4.22 -17.65
CA SER A 147 7.47 5.56 -18.19
C SER A 147 6.21 5.64 -19.06
N SER A 148 5.53 4.53 -19.32
CA SER A 148 4.27 4.49 -20.08
C SER A 148 3.01 4.44 -19.19
N ALA A 149 3.16 4.16 -17.90
CA ALA A 149 2.05 3.99 -16.96
C ALA A 149 1.84 5.27 -16.15
N ASN A 150 0.67 5.91 -16.29
CA ASN A 150 0.32 7.11 -15.53
C ASN A 150 -0.25 6.73 -14.15
N GLY A 151 0.61 6.58 -13.16
CA GLY A 151 0.18 6.32 -11.78
C GLY A 151 -0.29 7.55 -10.99
N ASP A 152 -0.51 8.72 -11.60
CA ASP A 152 -1.46 9.66 -10.99
C ASP A 152 -2.89 9.08 -11.00
N LYS A 153 -3.14 8.06 -11.84
CA LYS A 153 -4.32 7.20 -11.76
C LYS A 153 -4.05 5.94 -10.93
N LEU A 154 -5.09 5.41 -10.27
CA LEU A 154 -4.99 4.19 -9.47
C LEU A 154 -4.60 2.99 -10.35
N GLN A 155 -3.57 2.26 -9.93
CA GLN A 155 -3.12 1.04 -10.58
C GLN A 155 -3.49 -0.20 -9.74
N CYS A 156 -3.69 -1.32 -10.43
CA CYS A 156 -4.10 -2.61 -9.91
C CYS A 156 -3.09 -3.69 -10.35
N LEU A 157 -2.86 -4.69 -9.52
CA LEU A 157 -2.07 -5.87 -9.85
C LEU A 157 -2.65 -7.10 -9.15
N ASP A 158 -2.85 -8.19 -9.89
CA ASP A 158 -3.27 -9.47 -9.31
C ASP A 158 -2.03 -10.30 -8.93
N ILE A 159 -1.98 -10.74 -7.67
CA ILE A 159 -0.86 -11.46 -7.05
C ILE A 159 -1.34 -12.72 -6.30
N PRO A 160 -0.61 -13.84 -6.35
CA PRO A 160 -0.85 -14.98 -5.48
C PRO A 160 -0.21 -14.79 -4.11
N ILE A 161 -0.85 -15.25 -3.04
CA ILE A 161 -0.20 -15.44 -1.73
C ILE A 161 0.83 -16.58 -1.87
N LEU A 162 2.09 -16.33 -1.51
CA LEU A 162 3.17 -17.31 -1.55
C LEU A 162 3.17 -18.20 -0.30
N SER A 163 3.84 -19.35 -0.34
CA SER A 163 3.97 -20.18 0.86
C SER A 163 4.91 -19.52 1.88
N PHE A 164 4.74 -19.84 3.16
CA PHE A 164 5.69 -19.39 4.20
C PHE A 164 7.12 -19.89 3.91
N SER A 165 7.27 -21.07 3.30
CA SER A 165 8.59 -21.58 2.91
C SER A 165 9.24 -20.68 1.87
N ASP A 166 8.51 -20.27 0.84
CA ASP A 166 9.04 -19.40 -0.23
C ASP A 166 9.37 -18.01 0.31
N CYS A 167 8.46 -17.47 1.14
CA CYS A 167 8.60 -16.17 1.78
C CYS A 167 9.83 -16.11 2.72
N ASN A 168 10.05 -17.14 3.55
CA ASN A 168 11.26 -17.23 4.38
C ASN A 168 12.51 -17.64 3.59
N ASN A 169 12.39 -18.31 2.44
CA ASN A 169 13.53 -18.58 1.57
C ASN A 169 14.03 -17.29 0.87
N ALA A 170 13.10 -16.39 0.49
CA ALA A 170 13.41 -15.05 0.00
C ALA A 170 14.01 -14.16 1.11
N TYR A 171 13.45 -14.20 2.32
CA TYR A 171 13.87 -13.36 3.45
C TYR A 171 14.24 -14.17 4.72
N PRO A 172 15.39 -14.88 4.72
CA PRO A 172 15.76 -15.82 5.79
C PRO A 172 15.77 -15.21 7.20
N GLY A 173 14.83 -15.65 8.04
CA GLY A 173 14.73 -15.23 9.43
C GLY A 173 14.16 -13.82 9.65
N MET A 174 13.67 -13.15 8.61
CA MET A 174 13.02 -11.83 8.72
C MET A 174 11.50 -11.92 8.76
N ILE A 175 10.91 -12.95 8.16
CA ILE A 175 9.45 -13.15 8.12
C ILE A 175 8.94 -13.62 9.49
N THR A 176 7.91 -12.93 9.98
CA THR A 176 7.23 -13.24 11.24
C THR A 176 5.81 -13.76 11.01
N ASP A 177 5.15 -14.31 12.03
CA ASP A 177 3.75 -14.76 11.92
C ASP A 177 2.80 -13.64 11.46
N ALA A 178 3.09 -12.39 11.83
CA ALA A 178 2.37 -11.19 11.42
C ALA A 178 2.55 -10.79 9.95
N MET A 179 3.34 -11.54 9.17
CA MET A 179 3.70 -11.23 7.78
C MET A 179 3.33 -12.36 6.81
N PHE A 180 3.10 -12.03 5.54
CA PHE A 180 3.13 -12.96 4.43
C PHE A 180 3.73 -12.29 3.19
N CYS A 181 4.22 -13.09 2.24
CA CYS A 181 4.65 -12.60 0.94
C CYS A 181 3.58 -12.90 -0.10
N ALA A 182 3.43 -12.02 -1.09
CA ALA A 182 2.56 -12.25 -2.25
C ALA A 182 3.19 -11.61 -3.50
N GLY A 183 2.94 -12.19 -4.67
CA GLY A 183 3.55 -11.75 -5.93
C GLY A 183 4.26 -12.88 -6.65
N TYR A 184 5.33 -12.54 -7.38
CA TYR A 184 5.95 -13.39 -8.38
C TYR A 184 7.46 -13.50 -8.10
N LEU A 185 7.96 -14.71 -7.85
CA LEU A 185 9.38 -14.94 -7.53
C LEU A 185 10.31 -14.69 -8.73
N GLU A 186 9.76 -14.77 -9.94
CA GLU A 186 10.41 -14.37 -11.19
C GLU A 186 10.63 -12.84 -11.32
N GLY A 187 9.99 -12.03 -10.46
CA GLY A 187 10.02 -10.58 -10.50
C GLY A 187 9.10 -9.96 -11.56
N GLY A 188 9.34 -8.69 -11.90
CA GLY A 188 8.62 -7.93 -12.92
C GLY A 188 7.19 -7.48 -12.57
N LYS A 189 6.68 -7.83 -11.37
CA LYS A 189 5.33 -7.51 -10.87
C LYS A 189 5.34 -7.39 -9.34
N ASP A 190 5.07 -6.20 -8.80
CA ASP A 190 5.04 -5.96 -7.35
C ASP A 190 4.35 -4.65 -6.96
N SER A 191 4.06 -4.51 -5.66
CA SER A 191 3.84 -3.21 -5.00
C SER A 191 5.17 -2.51 -4.72
N CYS A 192 5.17 -1.17 -4.58
CA CYS A 192 6.41 -0.41 -4.42
C CYS A 192 6.25 0.87 -3.55
N GLN A 193 7.22 1.78 -3.59
CA GLN A 193 7.31 2.92 -2.66
C GLN A 193 6.08 3.85 -2.76
N GLY A 194 5.27 3.92 -1.69
CA GLY A 194 4.05 4.74 -1.65
C GLY A 194 2.75 3.93 -1.75
N ASP A 195 2.81 2.68 -2.24
CA ASP A 195 1.69 1.73 -2.10
C ASP A 195 1.49 1.30 -0.65
N SER A 196 2.55 1.41 0.16
CA SER A 196 2.58 1.33 1.63
C SER A 196 1.25 1.68 2.29
N GLY A 197 0.69 0.77 3.08
CA GLY A 197 -0.61 0.94 3.71
C GLY A 197 -1.82 0.63 2.83
N GLY A 198 -1.64 0.43 1.53
CA GLY A 198 -2.68 0.03 0.58
C GLY A 198 -3.18 -1.41 0.81
N PRO A 199 -4.33 -1.77 0.22
CA PRO A 199 -4.98 -3.06 0.41
C PRO A 199 -4.30 -4.20 -0.36
N VAL A 200 -4.37 -5.41 0.20
CA VAL A 200 -4.42 -6.66 -0.57
C VAL A 200 -5.76 -7.33 -0.29
N VAL A 201 -6.62 -7.37 -1.31
CA VAL A 201 -7.97 -7.95 -1.21
C VAL A 201 -8.02 -9.31 -1.88
N CYS A 202 -8.47 -10.33 -1.14
CA CYS A 202 -8.69 -11.68 -1.66
C CYS A 202 -10.16 -12.04 -1.46
N ASN A 203 -10.87 -12.43 -2.51
CA ASN A 203 -12.30 -12.82 -2.46
C ASN A 203 -13.26 -11.78 -1.82
N GLY A 204 -12.86 -10.50 -1.76
CA GLY A 204 -13.63 -9.41 -1.12
C GLY A 204 -13.26 -9.10 0.33
N GLU A 205 -12.33 -9.85 0.93
CA GLU A 205 -11.79 -9.60 2.27
C GLU A 205 -10.40 -8.93 2.20
N LEU A 206 -10.14 -7.98 3.10
CA LEU A 206 -8.83 -7.34 3.27
C LEU A 206 -7.87 -8.28 4.02
N GLN A 207 -7.11 -9.10 3.28
CA GLN A 207 -6.20 -10.08 3.87
C GLN A 207 -4.81 -9.50 4.18
N GLY A 208 -4.39 -8.46 3.45
CA GLY A 208 -3.08 -7.83 3.62
C GLY A 208 -3.09 -6.31 3.58
N VAL A 209 -2.02 -5.74 4.11
CA VAL A 209 -1.65 -4.32 3.98
C VAL A 209 -0.22 -4.25 3.43
N VAL A 210 0.01 -3.44 2.40
CA VAL A 210 1.35 -3.23 1.80
C VAL A 210 2.31 -2.72 2.86
N SER A 211 3.45 -3.40 3.07
CA SER A 211 4.34 -3.14 4.21
C SER A 211 5.81 -2.90 3.79
N TRP A 212 6.50 -3.88 3.21
CA TRP A 212 7.90 -3.72 2.79
C TRP A 212 8.35 -4.72 1.71
N GLY A 213 9.54 -4.53 1.16
CA GLY A 213 10.21 -5.43 0.20
C GLY A 213 11.71 -5.13 0.13
N TYR A 214 12.45 -5.88 -0.71
CA TYR A 214 13.83 -5.56 -1.10
C TYR A 214 13.82 -5.16 -2.57
N GLY A 215 14.13 -3.89 -2.85
CA GLY A 215 13.75 -3.28 -4.12
C GLY A 215 12.23 -3.36 -4.32
N CYS A 216 11.82 -3.50 -5.58
CA CYS A 216 10.45 -3.85 -5.97
C CYS A 216 10.53 -4.72 -7.23
N ALA A 217 9.71 -5.76 -7.32
CA ALA A 217 9.65 -6.62 -8.50
C ALA A 217 11.01 -7.25 -8.90
N GLU A 218 11.94 -7.37 -7.96
CA GLU A 218 13.24 -7.99 -8.15
C GLU A 218 13.13 -9.52 -8.13
N TYR A 219 13.98 -10.20 -8.89
CA TYR A 219 14.01 -11.67 -8.92
C TYR A 219 14.33 -12.23 -7.52
N GLY A 220 13.45 -13.08 -7.00
CA GLY A 220 13.55 -13.69 -5.67
C GLY A 220 13.08 -12.81 -4.50
N ASN A 221 12.68 -11.55 -4.75
CA ASN A 221 12.31 -10.57 -3.73
C ASN A 221 10.82 -10.13 -3.88
N PRO A 222 9.85 -10.96 -3.44
CA PRO A 222 8.43 -10.61 -3.52
C PRO A 222 8.00 -9.67 -2.39
N GLY A 223 7.06 -8.76 -2.66
CA GLY A 223 6.48 -7.88 -1.64
C GLY A 223 5.99 -8.62 -0.37
N VAL A 224 6.19 -7.97 0.78
CA VAL A 224 5.83 -8.45 2.11
C VAL A 224 4.72 -7.58 2.70
N TYR A 225 3.70 -8.24 3.25
CA TYR A 225 2.43 -7.65 3.65
C TYR A 225 2.10 -7.99 5.11
N ALA A 226 1.51 -7.04 5.84
CA ALA A 226 1.02 -7.29 7.20
C ALA A 226 -0.26 -8.15 7.14
N LYS A 227 -0.29 -9.25 7.90
CA LYS A 227 -1.30 -10.32 7.83
C LYS A 227 -2.55 -9.97 8.64
N VAL A 228 -3.54 -9.36 7.98
CA VAL A 228 -4.69 -8.69 8.64
C VAL A 228 -5.53 -9.64 9.51
N CYS A 229 -5.68 -10.91 9.10
CA CYS A 229 -6.43 -11.92 9.87
C CYS A 229 -5.90 -12.17 11.30
N LEU A 230 -4.65 -11.82 11.61
CA LEU A 230 -4.10 -11.93 12.97
C LEU A 230 -4.37 -10.70 13.84
N PHE A 231 -5.01 -9.66 13.30
CA PHE A 231 -5.26 -8.39 13.97
C PHE A 231 -6.75 -8.10 14.25
N ASN A 232 -7.68 -8.98 13.87
CA ASN A 232 -9.13 -8.75 14.03
C ASN A 232 -9.51 -8.33 15.45
N ASP A 233 -9.10 -9.08 16.48
CA ASP A 233 -9.36 -8.75 17.89
C ASP A 233 -8.91 -7.32 18.26
N TRP A 234 -7.74 -6.89 17.76
CA TRP A 234 -7.22 -5.53 17.99
C TRP A 234 -7.99 -4.49 17.17
N LEU A 235 -8.30 -4.79 15.91
CA LEU A 235 -9.05 -3.90 15.01
C LEU A 235 -10.44 -3.62 15.57
N GLU A 236 -11.21 -4.67 15.87
CA GLU A 236 -12.57 -4.56 16.39
C GLU A 236 -12.63 -3.88 17.76
N SER A 237 -11.78 -4.30 18.72
CA SER A 237 -11.74 -3.68 20.04
C SER A 237 -11.30 -2.21 20.00
N THR A 238 -10.36 -1.86 19.11
CA THR A 238 -9.94 -0.45 18.91
C THR A 238 -11.06 0.36 18.25
N MET A 239 -11.76 -0.18 17.25
CA MET A 239 -12.86 0.51 16.57
C MET A 239 -14.09 0.70 17.47
N ALA A 240 -14.33 -0.21 18.42
CA ALA A 240 -15.41 -0.11 19.39
C ALA A 240 -15.10 0.81 20.60
N SER A 241 -13.82 1.01 20.91
CA SER A 241 -13.39 1.78 22.11
C SER A 241 -13.31 3.30 21.92
N TYR A 242 -13.49 3.82 20.69
CA TYR A 242 -13.04 5.16 20.30
C TYR A 242 -13.91 5.84 19.25
#